data_AF-A0A8X6K5Q2-F1
#
_entry.id   AF-A0A8X6K5Q2-F1
#
_cell.length_a   1.000
_cell.length_b   1.000
_cell.length_c   1.000
_cell.angle_alpha   90.00
_cell.angle_beta   90.00
_cell.angle_gamma   90.00
#
_symmetry.space_group_name_H-M   'P 1'
#
loop_
_entity.id
_entity.type
_entity.pdbx_description
1 polymer ?
#
loop_
_entity_poly.entity_id
_entity_poly.type
_entity_poly.pdbx_seq_one_letter_code
_entity_poly.pdbx_strand_id
1 'polypeptide(L)'
;MELEDGTVAARVDFLGKVIPRWDIEDKLSKLVKTSISVDVKLVHALVDSGTEITVIKKELVPGISVEGASTIYLKGIFGPAVKCPLVYVPIGPATGVVNVVQQQMLCALQKFW
;
A
#
# COMPACT_ATOMS: atom_id res chain seq x y z
N MET A 1 21.49 -14.61 12.34
CA MET A 1 21.47 -14.13 10.95
C MET A 1 20.42 -13.04 10.92
N GLU A 2 20.89 -11.80 11.01
CA GLU A 2 20.06 -10.60 11.02
C GLU A 2 19.39 -10.46 9.65
N LEU A 3 18.08 -10.22 9.62
CA LEU A 3 17.37 -9.84 8.41
C LEU A 3 17.00 -8.37 8.56
N GLU A 4 17.76 -7.57 7.83
CA GLU A 4 17.67 -6.13 7.73
C GLU A 4 16.30 -5.66 7.22
N ASP A 5 15.99 -4.46 7.70
CA ASP A 5 15.05 -3.43 7.26
C ASP A 5 14.48 -3.53 5.83
N GLY A 6 13.18 -3.19 5.70
CA GLY A 6 12.60 -2.73 4.44
C GLY A 6 11.37 -3.50 3.95
N THR A 7 10.18 -3.07 4.38
CA THR A 7 8.88 -3.45 3.79
C THR A 7 8.40 -2.32 2.85
N VAL A 8 7.92 -2.59 1.63
CA VAL A 8 7.08 -1.63 0.86
C VAL A 8 6.18 -2.34 -0.16
N ALA A 9 5.04 -1.75 -0.57
CA ALA A 9 3.92 -2.32 -1.33
C ALA A 9 3.38 -1.41 -2.47
N ALA A 10 3.23 -1.91 -3.71
CA ALA A 10 2.57 -1.24 -4.84
C ALA A 10 1.82 -2.23 -5.75
N ARG A 11 0.88 -1.68 -6.54
CA ARG A 11 -0.07 -2.39 -7.42
C ARG A 11 0.08 -1.90 -8.85
N VAL A 12 -0.02 -2.86 -9.78
CA VAL A 12 -0.18 -2.63 -11.21
C VAL A 12 -1.67 -2.44 -11.51
N ASP A 13 -2.04 -1.29 -12.09
CA ASP A 13 -3.41 -1.09 -12.61
C ASP A 13 -3.44 -0.67 -14.06
N PHE A 14 -4.37 -1.27 -14.80
CA PHE A 14 -4.42 -1.41 -16.25
C PHE A 14 -5.08 -0.20 -16.92
N LEU A 15 -4.31 0.58 -17.67
CA LEU A 15 -4.88 1.54 -18.60
C LEU A 15 -4.09 1.53 -19.92
N GLY A 16 -4.69 0.91 -20.95
CA GLY A 16 -4.45 1.30 -22.34
C GLY A 16 -3.84 0.28 -23.30
N LYS A 17 -3.44 -0.92 -22.84
CA LYS A 17 -3.18 -2.06 -23.74
C LYS A 17 -3.88 -3.29 -23.18
N VAL A 18 -4.59 -4.00 -24.04
CA VAL A 18 -5.28 -5.26 -23.72
C VAL A 18 -4.22 -6.32 -23.41
N ILE A 19 -3.67 -6.28 -22.20
CA ILE A 19 -2.92 -7.39 -21.65
C ILE A 19 -3.98 -8.32 -21.02
N PRO A 20 -4.05 -9.60 -21.42
CA PRO A 20 -5.01 -10.53 -20.86
C PRO A 20 -4.91 -10.54 -19.33
N ARG A 21 -6.07 -10.52 -18.66
CA ARG A 21 -6.16 -10.56 -17.19
C ARG A 21 -5.31 -11.69 -16.59
N TRP A 22 -5.24 -12.85 -17.26
CA TRP A 22 -4.45 -14.01 -16.85
C TRP A 22 -2.94 -13.77 -16.89
N ASP A 23 -2.41 -13.05 -17.88
CA ASP A 23 -0.96 -12.75 -17.97
C ASP A 23 -0.49 -11.83 -16.84
N ILE A 24 -1.39 -10.98 -16.35
CA ILE A 24 -1.09 -10.10 -15.21
C ILE A 24 -1.39 -10.80 -13.90
N GLU A 25 -2.42 -11.62 -13.79
CA GLU A 25 -2.61 -12.48 -12.64
C GLU A 25 -1.42 -13.46 -12.46
N ASP A 26 -0.81 -13.97 -13.54
CA ASP A 26 0.42 -14.78 -13.50
C ASP A 26 1.68 -13.97 -13.13
N LYS A 27 1.73 -12.68 -13.45
CA LYS A 27 2.83 -11.80 -13.02
C LYS A 27 2.65 -11.29 -11.59
N LEU A 28 1.40 -11.01 -11.18
CA LEU A 28 1.02 -10.60 -9.83
C LEU A 28 1.03 -11.78 -8.85
N SER A 29 0.83 -13.01 -9.32
CA SER A 29 0.98 -14.22 -8.50
C SER A 29 2.43 -14.41 -8.03
N LYS A 30 3.40 -13.74 -8.69
CA LYS A 30 4.81 -13.69 -8.28
C LYS A 30 5.10 -12.59 -7.26
N LEU A 31 4.20 -11.62 -7.07
CA LEU A 31 4.40 -10.60 -6.04
C LEU A 31 4.17 -11.21 -4.66
N VAL A 32 5.14 -11.00 -3.78
CA VAL A 32 5.06 -11.45 -2.40
C VAL A 32 3.90 -10.74 -1.72
N LYS A 33 3.07 -11.50 -1.01
CA LYS A 33 1.98 -10.97 -0.19
C LYS A 33 2.32 -11.22 1.26
N THR A 34 2.07 -10.22 2.10
CA THR A 34 2.24 -10.34 3.54
C THR A 34 1.00 -9.84 4.26
N SER A 35 0.70 -10.44 5.40
CA SER A 35 -0.39 -9.99 6.26
C SER A 35 0.13 -8.92 7.20
N ILE A 36 -0.57 -7.79 7.28
CA ILE A 36 -0.25 -6.69 8.19
C ILE A 36 -1.52 -6.19 8.88
N SER A 37 -1.35 -5.54 10.03
CA SER A 37 -2.38 -4.74 10.67
C SER A 37 -2.29 -3.30 10.17
N VAL A 38 -3.39 -2.75 9.67
CA VAL A 38 -3.52 -1.33 9.28
C VAL A 38 -4.71 -0.77 10.06
N ASP A 39 -4.47 0.18 10.96
CA ASP A 39 -5.53 0.73 11.82
C ASP A 39 -6.34 -0.38 12.52
N VAL A 40 -5.62 -1.34 13.12
CA VAL A 40 -6.16 -2.52 13.83
C VAL A 40 -6.85 -3.55 12.92
N LYS A 41 -6.97 -3.29 11.61
CA LYS A 41 -7.55 -4.23 10.65
C LYS A 41 -6.48 -5.11 10.01
N LEU A 42 -6.70 -6.42 10.02
CA LEU A 42 -5.86 -7.37 9.31
C LEU A 42 -6.11 -7.26 7.79
N VAL A 43 -5.07 -7.00 7.02
CA VAL A 43 -5.13 -6.88 5.55
C VAL A 43 -3.96 -7.60 4.90
N HIS A 44 -4.11 -7.95 3.61
CA HIS A 44 -3.01 -8.43 2.79
C HIS A 44 -2.38 -7.26 2.02
N ALA A 45 -1.10 -7.01 2.28
CA ALA A 45 -0.27 -6.09 1.52
C ALA A 45 0.51 -6.83 0.44
N LEU A 46 0.72 -6.17 -0.69
CA LEU A 46 1.72 -6.59 -1.68
C LEU A 46 3.10 -6.14 -1.21
N VAL A 47 4.17 -6.82 -1.59
CA VAL A 47 5.54 -6.30 -1.42
C VAL A 47 6.06 -5.92 -2.81
N ASP A 48 6.38 -4.65 -3.00
CA ASP A 48 6.81 -4.05 -4.27
C ASP A 48 7.98 -3.11 -4.01
N SER A 49 9.15 -3.50 -4.49
CA SER A 49 10.36 -2.67 -4.45
C SER A 49 10.35 -1.53 -5.48
N GLY A 50 9.36 -1.50 -6.38
CA GLY A 50 9.17 -0.45 -7.38
C GLY A 50 8.47 0.81 -6.85
N THR A 51 8.06 0.83 -5.57
CA THR A 51 7.53 2.05 -4.92
C THR A 51 8.40 2.47 -3.75
N GLU A 52 8.59 3.78 -3.61
CA GLU A 52 9.38 4.36 -2.52
C GLU A 52 8.53 4.62 -1.27
N ILE A 53 7.20 4.53 -1.38
CA ILE A 53 6.26 4.80 -0.29
C ILE A 53 5.15 3.76 -0.22
N THR A 54 4.71 3.47 1.00
CA THR A 54 3.52 2.66 1.26
C THR A 54 2.27 3.39 0.78
N VAL A 55 1.51 2.76 -0.11
CA VAL A 55 0.24 3.28 -0.62
C VAL A 55 -0.91 2.54 0.04
N ILE A 56 -1.81 3.28 0.68
CA ILE A 56 -2.96 2.71 1.40
C ILE A 56 -4.24 3.16 0.72
N LYS A 57 -5.15 2.22 0.48
CA LYS A 57 -6.49 2.56 0.01
C LYS A 57 -7.24 3.29 1.13
N LYS A 58 -7.82 4.45 0.81
CA LYS A 58 -8.54 5.29 1.80
C LYS A 58 -9.65 4.51 2.53
N GLU A 59 -10.29 3.56 1.86
CA GLU A 59 -11.33 2.69 2.43
C GLU A 59 -10.87 1.84 3.63
N LEU A 60 -9.57 1.53 3.72
CA LEU A 60 -9.01 0.78 4.85
C LEU A 60 -8.93 1.65 6.11
N VAL A 61 -8.75 2.96 5.94
CA VAL A 61 -8.52 3.95 7.01
C VAL A 61 -9.51 5.12 6.94
N PRO A 62 -10.82 4.86 7.07
CA PRO A 62 -11.84 5.89 6.90
C PRO A 62 -11.71 7.02 7.93
N GLY A 63 -11.27 6.72 9.16
CA GLY A 63 -11.17 7.68 10.27
C GLY A 63 -9.99 8.65 10.21
N ILE A 64 -9.02 8.45 9.32
CA ILE A 64 -7.84 9.33 9.24
C ILE A 64 -8.19 10.64 8.51
N SER A 65 -8.00 11.77 9.17
CA SER A 65 -8.16 13.09 8.56
C SER A 65 -7.07 13.36 7.51
N VAL A 66 -7.44 14.08 6.45
CA VAL A 66 -6.52 14.52 5.37
C VAL A 66 -6.47 16.04 5.25
N GLU A 67 -7.13 16.75 6.16
CA GLU A 67 -7.15 18.21 6.13
C GLU A 67 -5.76 18.78 6.45
N GLY A 68 -5.27 19.69 5.61
CA GLY A 68 -3.93 20.25 5.74
C GLY A 68 -2.78 19.28 5.41
N ALA A 69 -3.06 18.06 4.97
CA ALA A 69 -2.04 17.08 4.64
C ALA A 69 -1.20 17.53 3.43
N SER A 70 0.12 17.37 3.53
CA SER A 70 1.03 17.42 2.39
C SER A 70 0.61 16.38 1.34
N THR A 71 0.98 16.60 0.08
CA THR A 71 0.57 15.71 -1.01
C THR A 71 1.74 15.27 -1.87
N ILE A 72 1.67 14.05 -2.38
CA ILE A 72 2.58 13.50 -3.38
C ILE A 72 1.81 13.18 -4.67
N TYR A 73 2.47 13.24 -5.82
CA TYR A 73 1.92 12.69 -7.06
C TYR A 73 2.46 11.28 -7.27
N LEU A 74 1.57 10.30 -7.33
CA LEU A 74 1.92 8.92 -7.67
C LEU A 74 1.62 8.68 -9.14
N LYS A 75 2.58 8.12 -9.88
CA LYS A 75 2.44 7.75 -11.27
C LYS A 75 2.57 6.24 -11.41
N GLY A 76 1.45 5.57 -11.66
CA GLY A 76 1.46 4.16 -12.03
C GLY A 76 2.03 3.95 -13.43
N ILE A 77 2.33 2.69 -13.75
CA ILE A 77 2.81 2.28 -15.08
C ILE A 77 1.80 2.60 -16.19
N PHE A 78 0.52 2.66 -15.84
CA PHE A 78 -0.56 3.06 -16.71
C PHE A 78 -1.39 4.17 -16.05
N GLY A 79 -1.99 5.04 -16.88
CA GLY A 79 -2.86 6.11 -16.40
C GLY A 79 -2.12 7.39 -16.00
N PRO A 80 -2.86 8.47 -15.67
CA PRO A 80 -2.28 9.76 -15.28
C PRO A 80 -1.63 9.70 -13.89
N ALA A 81 -0.83 10.71 -13.55
CA ALA A 81 -0.37 10.87 -12.18
C ALA A 81 -1.54 11.28 -11.27
N VAL A 82 -1.63 10.71 -10.08
CA VAL A 82 -2.69 10.97 -9.11
C VAL A 82 -2.11 11.68 -7.89
N LYS A 83 -2.78 12.76 -7.47
CA LYS A 83 -2.41 13.51 -6.27
C LYS A 83 -2.97 12.80 -5.03
N CYS A 84 -2.09 12.36 -4.15
CA CYS A 84 -2.43 11.61 -2.93
C CYS A 84 -2.00 12.41 -1.69
N PRO A 85 -2.85 12.57 -0.66
CA PRO A 85 -2.42 13.10 0.62
C PRO A 85 -1.50 12.12 1.35
N LEU A 86 -0.51 12.67 2.04
CA LEU A 86 0.43 11.96 2.90
C LEU A 86 -0.08 12.04 4.35
N VAL A 87 -0.23 10.89 5.00
CA VAL A 87 -0.70 10.81 6.38
C VAL A 87 0.09 9.74 7.14
N TYR A 88 0.13 9.88 8.47
CA TYR A 88 0.62 8.80 9.33
C TYR A 88 -0.49 7.79 9.56
N VAL A 89 -0.18 6.51 9.30
CA VAL A 89 -1.09 5.39 9.53
C VAL A 89 -0.44 4.41 10.50
N PRO A 90 -1.14 3.97 11.54
CA PRO A 90 -0.67 2.89 12.41
C PRO A 90 -0.62 1.58 11.62
N ILE A 91 0.59 1.06 11.43
CA ILE A 91 0.85 -0.23 10.77
C ILE A 91 1.66 -1.13 11.71
N GLY A 92 1.33 -2.42 11.73
CA GLY A 92 2.07 -3.41 12.50
C GLY A 92 2.03 -4.80 11.89
N PRO A 93 2.83 -5.74 12.41
CA PRO A 93 2.79 -7.13 11.96
C PRO A 93 1.42 -7.77 12.25
N ALA A 94 1.02 -8.71 11.39
CA ALA A 94 -0.16 -9.54 11.62
C ALA A 94 0.15 -10.66 12.63
N THR A 95 0.28 -10.31 13.90
CA THR A 95 0.26 -11.32 14.96
C THR A 95 -1.05 -11.15 15.73
N GLY A 96 -1.78 -12.24 15.94
CA GLY A 96 -3.07 -12.24 16.64
C GLY A 96 -2.96 -11.96 18.14
N VAL A 97 -1.94 -11.21 18.57
CA VAL A 97 -1.61 -10.92 19.96
C VAL A 97 -1.97 -9.47 20.24
N VAL A 98 -2.64 -9.24 21.37
CA VAL A 98 -3.32 -7.98 21.71
C VAL A 98 -2.36 -6.80 21.96
N ASN A 99 -1.04 -7.01 21.92
CA ASN A 99 -0.02 -6.01 22.26
C ASN A 99 1.05 -5.83 21.16
N VAL A 100 0.64 -5.82 19.89
CA VAL A 100 1.57 -5.46 18.81
C VAL A 100 1.78 -3.95 18.81
N VAL A 101 3.05 -3.55 18.89
CA VAL A 101 3.46 -2.15 18.71
C VAL A 101 3.14 -1.75 17.26
N GLN A 102 2.09 -0.97 17.08
CA GLN A 102 1.81 -0.31 15.81
C GLN A 102 2.76 0.89 15.66
N GLN A 103 3.46 0.94 14.54
CA GLN A 103 4.31 2.06 14.18
C GLN A 103 3.50 3.04 13.31
N GLN A 104 3.64 4.33 13.60
CA GLN A 104 3.09 5.38 12.75
C GLN A 104 3.97 5.51 11.50
N MET A 105 3.48 5.02 10.36
CA MET A 105 4.19 5.11 9.10
C MET A 105 3.60 6.19 8.19
N LEU A 106 4.46 7.00 7.57
CA LEU A 106 4.03 7.96 6.56
C LEU A 106 3.63 7.22 5.29
N CYS A 107 2.37 7.37 4.88
CA CYS A 107 1.77 6.66 3.78
C CYS A 107 1.04 7.61 2.83
N ALA A 108 0.99 7.28 1.54
CA ALA A 108 0.14 7.96 0.59
C ALA A 108 -1.26 7.33 0.61
N LEU A 109 -2.29 8.13 0.88
CA LEU A 109 -3.67 7.65 0.78
C LEU A 109 -4.20 7.81 -0.64
N GLN A 110 -4.59 6.70 -1.24
CA GLN A 110 -5.23 6.68 -2.54
C GLN A 110 -6.74 6.45 -2.39
N LYS A 111 -7.56 7.35 -2.96
CA LYS A 111 -9.03 7.27 -2.85
C LYS A 111 -9.67 6.36 -3.89
N PHE A 112 -9.14 6.34 -5.11
CA PHE A 112 -9.71 5.61 -6.24
C PHE A 112 -8.60 5.05 -7.12
N TRP A 113 -8.86 3.89 -7.70
CA TRP A 113 -8.08 3.25 -8.75
C TRP A 113 -8.87 3.37 -10.06
#